data_AF-A0AAD4I772-F1
#
_entry.id   AF-A0AAD4I772-F1
#
_cell.length_a   1.000
_cell.length_b   1.000
_cell.length_c   1.000
_cell.angle_alpha   90.00
_cell.angle_beta   90.00
_cell.angle_gamma   90.00
#
_symmetry.space_group_name_H-M   'P 1'
#
loop_
_entity.id
_entity.type
_entity.pdbx_description
1 polymer ?
#
loop_
_entity_poly.entity_id
_entity_poly.type
_entity_poly.pdbx_seq_one_letter_code
_entity_poly.pdbx_strand_id
1 'polypeptide(L)'
;MYSPTVPERVQYYDRSIMLMDRLAAISQRNHRKSPFLCLPAELRNKIYEYVFLSHPVRPFREHREWPHWAYPRSQLNLLEACRQIYFEAKLFPFALNVFVGYAEHVIELLLTTFTASQTEIISNVRLYVDAFGVYRDGKIPEAGLKAWFIEELGDLCQLVSLSNVTLIWFGSDIEVIREHLNLAVLAIFRESGRADIKIAVQYFD
;
A
#
# COMPACT_ATOMS: atom_id res chain seq x y z
N MET A 1 13.93 -17.34 59.26
CA MET A 1 14.41 -17.93 58.00
C MET A 1 13.56 -17.37 56.87
N TYR A 2 13.99 -16.27 56.25
CA TYR A 2 13.42 -15.78 54.99
C TYR A 2 14.39 -16.20 53.89
N SER A 3 13.94 -17.10 53.01
CA SER A 3 14.67 -17.46 51.80
C SER A 3 14.45 -16.34 50.78
N PRO A 4 15.50 -15.70 50.23
CA PRO A 4 15.29 -14.68 49.22
C PRO A 4 14.79 -15.35 47.94
N THR A 5 13.58 -14.97 47.54
CA THR A 5 12.97 -15.30 46.25
C THR A 5 13.91 -14.94 45.11
N VAL A 6 14.16 -15.90 44.22
CA VAL A 6 14.92 -15.71 42.97
C VAL A 6 14.40 -14.45 42.26
N PRO A 7 15.26 -13.49 41.90
CA PRO A 7 14.80 -12.22 41.34
C PRO A 7 14.13 -12.45 39.98
N GLU A 8 12.91 -11.93 39.82
CA GLU A 8 12.05 -12.05 38.62
C GLU A 8 12.76 -11.77 37.29
N ARG A 9 13.84 -10.97 37.28
CA ARG A 9 14.66 -10.71 36.10
C ARG A 9 15.31 -11.98 35.52
N VAL A 10 15.73 -12.94 36.35
CA VAL A 10 16.37 -14.19 35.89
C VAL A 10 15.35 -15.07 35.15
N GLN A 11 14.11 -15.14 35.64
CA GLN A 11 13.03 -15.90 34.98
C GLN A 11 12.63 -15.33 33.61
N TYR A 12 12.75 -14.01 33.43
CA TYR A 12 12.44 -13.38 32.15
C TYR A 12 13.51 -13.66 31.08
N TYR A 13 14.79 -13.63 31.46
CA TYR A 13 15.90 -13.99 30.57
C TYR A 13 15.79 -15.44 30.11
N ASP A 14 15.47 -16.37 31.01
CA ASP A 14 15.28 -17.78 30.67
C ASP A 14 14.13 -17.99 29.68
N ARG A 15 13.00 -17.30 29.85
CA ARG A 15 11.88 -17.40 28.89
C ARG A 15 12.24 -16.86 27.51
N SER A 16 12.98 -15.76 27.45
CA SER A 16 13.41 -15.17 26.17
C SER A 16 14.34 -16.13 25.42
N ILE A 17 15.31 -16.71 26.11
CA ILE A 17 16.25 -17.69 25.55
C ILE A 17 15.50 -18.93 25.06
N MET A 18 14.61 -19.50 25.90
CA MET A 18 13.78 -20.65 25.52
C MET A 18 12.89 -20.37 24.31
N LEU A 19 12.37 -19.14 24.17
CA LEU A 19 11.57 -18.75 23.01
C LEU A 19 12.43 -18.69 21.75
N MET A 20 13.63 -18.11 21.83
CA MET A 20 14.56 -18.04 20.70
C MET A 20 14.98 -19.44 20.22
N ASP A 21 15.31 -20.34 21.15
CA ASP A 21 15.66 -21.73 20.82
C ASP A 21 14.50 -22.47 20.14
N ARG A 22 13.27 -22.28 20.63
CA ARG A 22 12.07 -22.85 20.00
C ARG A 22 11.85 -22.31 18.60
N LEU A 23 12.03 -20.99 18.39
CA LEU A 23 11.90 -20.38 17.07
C LEU A 23 12.97 -20.90 16.10
N ALA A 24 14.21 -21.06 16.56
CA ALA A 24 15.29 -21.64 15.77
C ALA A 24 14.98 -23.08 15.37
N ALA A 25 14.48 -23.91 16.31
CA ALA A 25 14.08 -25.29 16.03
C ALA A 25 12.93 -25.38 15.02
N ILE A 26 11.93 -24.49 15.11
CA ILE A 26 10.83 -24.40 14.14
C ILE A 26 11.35 -24.03 12.76
N SER A 27 12.20 -22.99 12.66
CA SER A 27 12.80 -22.57 11.39
C SER A 27 13.65 -23.67 10.76
N GLN A 28 14.47 -24.37 11.55
CA GLN A 28 15.28 -25.49 11.06
C GLN A 28 14.41 -26.66 10.57
N ARG A 29 13.35 -27.00 11.31
CA ARG A 29 12.39 -28.03 10.88
C ARG A 29 11.71 -27.63 9.58
N ASN A 30 11.27 -26.38 9.47
CA ASN A 30 10.61 -25.86 8.28
C ASN A 30 11.52 -25.93 7.06
N HIS A 31 12.80 -25.54 7.18
CA HIS A 31 13.75 -25.60 6.08
C HIS A 31 14.02 -27.03 5.59
N ARG A 32 13.93 -28.04 6.48
CA ARG A 32 14.13 -29.46 6.13
C ARG A 32 12.88 -30.16 5.61
N LYS A 33 11.70 -29.77 6.09
CA LYS A 33 10.45 -30.53 5.88
C LYS A 33 9.42 -29.81 5.02
N SER A 34 9.47 -28.49 4.91
CA SER A 34 8.53 -27.74 4.08
C SER A 34 9.04 -27.73 2.64
N PRO A 35 8.28 -28.28 1.67
CA PRO A 35 8.63 -28.22 0.25
C PRO A 35 8.80 -26.78 -0.26
N PHE A 36 8.12 -25.82 0.37
CA PHE A 36 8.23 -24.40 0.01
C PHE A 36 9.45 -23.73 0.65
N LEU A 37 9.70 -23.97 1.95
CA LEU A 37 10.79 -23.29 2.68
C LEU A 37 12.16 -23.97 2.49
N CYS A 38 12.22 -25.10 1.80
CA CYS A 38 13.48 -25.68 1.30
C CYS A 38 13.93 -25.09 -0.04
N LEU A 39 13.06 -24.36 -0.74
CA LEU A 39 13.43 -23.68 -1.98
C LEU A 39 14.46 -22.57 -1.70
N PRO A 40 15.37 -22.27 -2.63
CA PRO A 40 16.18 -21.05 -2.59
C PRO A 40 15.32 -19.78 -2.49
N ALA A 41 15.86 -18.72 -1.88
CA ALA A 41 15.12 -17.48 -1.63
C ALA A 41 14.59 -16.85 -2.93
N GLU A 42 15.33 -16.98 -4.03
CA GLU A 42 14.99 -16.48 -5.35
C GLU A 42 13.71 -17.14 -5.89
N LEU A 43 13.54 -18.44 -5.67
CA LEU A 43 12.33 -19.16 -6.07
C LEU A 43 11.14 -18.81 -5.18
N ARG A 44 11.37 -18.61 -3.88
CA ARG A 44 10.32 -18.15 -2.96
C ARG A 44 9.84 -16.76 -3.32
N ASN A 45 10.74 -15.83 -3.64
CA ASN A 45 10.40 -14.48 -4.08
C ASN A 45 9.53 -14.50 -5.35
N LYS A 46 9.87 -15.32 -6.35
CA LYS A 46 9.02 -15.49 -7.54
C LYS A 46 7.62 -16.01 -7.18
N ILE A 47 7.52 -16.96 -6.26
CA ILE A 47 6.22 -17.46 -5.81
C ILE A 47 5.45 -16.37 -5.06
N TYR A 48 6.11 -15.58 -4.20
CA TYR A 48 5.49 -14.43 -3.55
C TYR A 48 4.97 -13.42 -4.58
N GLU A 49 5.72 -13.13 -5.65
CA GLU A 49 5.24 -12.28 -6.75
C GLU A 49 3.93 -12.79 -7.33
N TYR A 50 3.83 -14.07 -7.67
CA TYR A 50 2.60 -14.65 -8.22
C TYR A 50 1.44 -14.68 -7.24
N VAL A 51 1.70 -14.92 -5.95
CA VAL A 51 0.64 -15.03 -4.92
C VAL A 51 0.09 -13.66 -4.53
N PHE A 52 0.97 -12.66 -4.39
CA PHE A 52 0.59 -11.35 -3.87
C PHE A 52 0.27 -10.33 -4.96
N LEU A 53 0.67 -10.57 -6.22
CA LEU A 53 0.19 -9.77 -7.34
C LEU A 53 -1.29 -10.07 -7.59
N SER A 54 -2.12 -9.03 -7.59
CA SER A 54 -3.56 -9.24 -7.63
C SER A 54 -4.36 -8.10 -8.25
N HIS A 55 -5.69 -8.24 -8.19
CA HIS A 55 -6.60 -7.18 -8.58
C HIS A 55 -6.37 -5.91 -7.72
N PRO A 56 -6.65 -4.72 -8.27
CA PRO A 56 -6.46 -3.48 -7.55
C PRO A 56 -7.13 -3.46 -6.17
N VAL A 57 -6.38 -3.03 -5.16
CA VAL A 57 -6.82 -2.93 -3.76
C VAL A 57 -7.67 -1.69 -3.59
N ARG A 58 -8.86 -1.84 -3.03
CA ARG A 58 -9.87 -0.77 -2.94
C ARG A 58 -10.21 -0.44 -1.50
N PRO A 59 -10.59 0.80 -1.18
CA PRO A 59 -11.28 1.10 0.08
C PRO A 59 -12.54 0.24 0.21
N PHE A 60 -12.75 -0.35 1.38
CA PHE A 60 -13.94 -1.12 1.70
C PHE A 60 -15.13 -0.17 1.88
N ARG A 61 -16.22 -0.41 1.14
CA ARG A 61 -17.32 0.57 0.99
C ARG A 61 -18.47 0.41 2.00
N GLU A 62 -18.48 -0.61 2.85
CA GLU A 62 -19.69 -0.92 3.65
C GLU A 62 -19.81 -0.15 4.97
N HIS A 63 -18.75 0.48 5.48
CA HIS A 63 -18.81 1.24 6.74
C HIS A 63 -18.00 2.55 6.66
N ARG A 64 -18.70 3.70 6.71
CA ARG A 64 -18.08 5.03 6.79
C ARG A 64 -17.33 5.29 8.10
N GLU A 65 -17.59 4.51 9.15
CA GLU A 65 -17.03 4.74 10.48
C GLU A 65 -15.63 4.16 10.65
N TRP A 66 -15.26 3.18 9.82
CA TRP A 66 -13.97 2.49 9.91
C TRP A 66 -13.46 2.27 8.49
N PRO A 67 -12.68 3.22 7.93
CA PRO A 67 -12.11 3.03 6.61
C PRO A 67 -11.05 1.93 6.71
N HIS A 68 -11.17 0.90 5.87
CA HIS A 68 -10.17 -0.16 5.74
C HIS A 68 -10.02 -0.59 4.30
N TRP A 69 -8.88 -1.22 3.98
CA TRP A 69 -8.62 -1.78 2.66
C TRP A 69 -9.30 -3.13 2.46
N ALA A 70 -10.00 -3.26 1.34
CA ALA A 70 -10.56 -4.52 0.88
C ALA A 70 -9.49 -5.34 0.17
N TYR A 71 -8.86 -6.26 0.91
CA TYR A 71 -8.04 -7.32 0.34
C TYR A 71 -8.89 -8.58 0.12
N PRO A 72 -8.81 -9.24 -1.05
CA PRO A 72 -9.34 -10.58 -1.20
C PRO A 72 -8.73 -11.50 -0.14
N ARG A 73 -9.58 -12.17 0.66
CA ARG A 73 -9.16 -12.98 1.81
C ARG A 73 -8.06 -13.99 1.48
N SER A 74 -8.08 -14.57 0.27
CA SER A 74 -7.08 -15.53 -0.17
C SER A 74 -5.67 -14.98 -0.33
N GLN A 75 -5.49 -13.67 -0.48
CA GLN A 75 -4.19 -13.07 -0.79
C GLN A 75 -3.27 -12.99 0.42
N LEU A 76 -3.80 -12.76 1.62
CA LEU A 76 -2.97 -12.55 2.81
C LEU A 76 -2.76 -13.84 3.62
N ASN A 77 -3.53 -14.90 3.34
CA ASN A 77 -3.45 -16.19 4.05
C ASN A 77 -2.04 -16.78 4.11
N LEU A 78 -1.23 -16.57 3.05
CA LEU A 78 0.15 -17.07 3.03
C LEU A 78 1.02 -16.39 4.10
N LEU A 79 0.77 -15.11 4.40
CA LEU A 79 1.48 -14.37 5.45
C LEU A 79 1.16 -14.90 6.85
N GLU A 80 0.01 -15.57 7.02
CA GLU A 80 -0.42 -16.13 8.30
C GLU A 80 0.13 -17.55 8.55
N ALA A 81 0.69 -18.21 7.53
CA ALA A 81 1.11 -19.59 7.62
C ALA A 81 2.26 -19.82 8.62
N CYS A 82 3.31 -18.98 8.57
CA CYS A 82 4.37 -19.00 9.56
C CYS A 82 5.16 -17.68 9.61
N ARG A 83 5.88 -17.47 10.72
CA ARG A 83 6.69 -16.24 10.92
C ARG A 83 7.75 -16.02 9.85
N GLN A 84 8.37 -17.10 9.35
CA GLN A 84 9.39 -16.98 8.30
C GLN A 84 8.80 -16.36 7.03
N ILE A 85 7.67 -16.89 6.54
CA ILE A 85 6.98 -16.37 5.36
C ILE A 85 6.52 -14.93 5.60
N TYR A 86 5.97 -14.63 6.78
CA TYR A 86 5.57 -13.27 7.15
C TYR A 86 6.75 -12.28 7.01
N PHE A 87 7.91 -12.60 7.58
CA PHE A 87 9.07 -11.71 7.52
C PHE A 87 9.61 -11.54 6.10
N GLU A 88 9.61 -12.60 5.29
CA GLU A 88 10.08 -12.55 3.91
C GLU A 88 9.12 -11.79 2.98
N ALA A 89 7.80 -11.90 3.18
CA ALA A 89 6.82 -11.55 2.17
C ALA A 89 5.83 -10.43 2.55
N LYS A 90 5.77 -9.96 3.81
CA LYS A 90 4.77 -8.97 4.27
C LYS A 90 4.71 -7.67 3.47
N LEU A 91 5.78 -7.35 2.73
CA LEU A 91 5.90 -6.14 1.92
C LEU A 91 5.39 -6.32 0.48
N PHE A 92 5.30 -7.56 -0.02
CA PHE A 92 4.87 -7.86 -1.39
C PHE A 92 3.46 -7.33 -1.71
N PRO A 93 2.45 -7.42 -0.82
CA PRO A 93 1.14 -6.85 -1.10
C PRO A 93 1.15 -5.36 -1.43
N PHE A 94 2.09 -4.59 -0.87
CA PHE A 94 2.17 -3.14 -1.06
C PHE A 94 3.06 -2.78 -2.25
N ALA A 95 4.15 -3.52 -2.44
CA ALA A 95 5.09 -3.29 -3.53
C ALA A 95 4.50 -3.63 -4.90
N LEU A 96 3.67 -4.67 -4.97
CA LEU A 96 3.19 -5.25 -6.24
C LEU A 96 1.80 -4.78 -6.66
N ASN A 97 0.92 -4.46 -5.70
CA ASN A 97 -0.45 -4.11 -6.02
C ASN A 97 -0.63 -2.62 -6.31
N VAL A 98 -1.76 -2.34 -6.94
CA VAL A 98 -2.21 -0.99 -7.25
C VAL A 98 -3.35 -0.63 -6.30
N PHE A 99 -3.22 0.51 -5.62
CA PHE A 99 -4.29 1.05 -4.77
C PHE A 99 -5.21 1.93 -5.61
N VAL A 100 -6.51 1.65 -5.60
CA VAL A 100 -7.49 2.34 -6.44
C VAL A 100 -8.76 2.75 -5.70
N GLY A 101 -9.27 3.93 -6.02
CA GLY A 101 -10.48 4.48 -5.41
C GLY A 101 -10.61 5.98 -5.66
N TYR A 102 -11.58 6.63 -5.01
CA TYR A 102 -11.66 8.09 -5.00
C TYR A 102 -10.48 8.68 -4.23
N ALA A 103 -10.01 9.85 -4.68
CA ALA A 103 -8.85 10.52 -4.12
C ALA A 103 -8.90 10.63 -2.59
N GLU A 104 -9.98 11.22 -2.07
CA GLU A 104 -10.23 11.41 -0.62
C GLU A 104 -9.97 10.12 0.18
N HIS A 105 -10.59 9.00 -0.23
CA HIS A 105 -10.53 7.76 0.52
C HIS A 105 -9.18 7.06 0.37
N VAL A 106 -8.58 7.10 -0.82
CA VAL A 106 -7.32 6.41 -1.09
C VAL A 106 -6.17 7.08 -0.38
N ILE A 107 -6.09 8.41 -0.46
CA ILE A 107 -4.99 9.20 0.10
C ILE A 107 -5.07 9.16 1.62
N GLU A 108 -6.25 9.41 2.20
CA GLU A 108 -6.48 9.28 3.64
C GLU A 108 -6.04 7.89 4.15
N LEU A 109 -6.50 6.82 3.50
CA LEU A 109 -6.17 5.46 3.93
C LEU A 109 -4.68 5.15 3.78
N LEU A 110 -4.04 5.57 2.69
CA LEU A 110 -2.61 5.33 2.47
C LEU A 110 -1.76 5.97 3.56
N LEU A 111 -2.13 7.17 4.02
CA LEU A 111 -1.38 7.95 4.99
C LEU A 111 -1.69 7.57 6.45
N THR A 112 -2.89 7.05 6.73
CA THR A 112 -3.34 6.79 8.11
C THR A 112 -3.30 5.32 8.52
N THR A 113 -3.42 4.38 7.59
CA THR A 113 -3.59 2.95 7.95
C THR A 113 -2.32 2.11 7.84
N PHE A 114 -1.34 2.56 7.09
CA PHE A 114 -0.11 1.80 6.82
C PHE A 114 1.08 2.31 7.64
N THR A 115 1.94 1.37 8.02
CA THR A 115 3.23 1.69 8.65
C THR A 115 4.19 2.34 7.64
N ALA A 116 5.18 3.08 8.13
CA ALA A 116 6.23 3.69 7.29
C ALA A 116 6.85 2.69 6.30
N SER A 117 7.22 1.49 6.78
CA SER A 117 7.80 0.44 5.92
C SER A 117 6.88 -0.07 4.81
N GLN A 118 5.56 0.04 5.00
CA GLN A 118 4.58 -0.35 3.99
C GLN A 118 4.34 0.80 3.01
N THR A 119 4.27 2.05 3.47
CA THR A 119 4.09 3.21 2.59
C THR A 119 5.33 3.48 1.73
N GLU A 120 6.53 3.23 2.26
CA GLU A 120 7.83 3.41 1.59
C GLU A 120 8.05 2.49 0.37
N ILE A 121 7.18 1.53 0.11
CA ILE A 121 7.30 0.62 -1.03
C ILE A 121 6.13 0.74 -2.01
N ILE A 122 5.12 1.54 -1.69
CA ILE A 122 3.97 1.76 -2.57
C ILE A 122 4.42 2.63 -3.74
N SER A 123 4.28 2.10 -4.95
CA SER A 123 4.76 2.75 -6.17
C SER A 123 3.66 3.11 -7.16
N ASN A 124 2.46 2.52 -7.02
CA ASN A 124 1.38 2.64 -8.00
C ASN A 124 0.04 2.97 -7.34
N VAL A 125 -0.52 4.12 -7.70
CA VAL A 125 -1.84 4.58 -7.23
C VAL A 125 -2.71 4.94 -8.43
N ARG A 126 -4.00 4.59 -8.37
CA ARG A 126 -5.00 5.00 -9.35
C ARG A 126 -6.15 5.73 -8.68
N LEU A 127 -6.45 6.94 -9.10
CA LEU A 127 -7.48 7.78 -8.50
C LEU A 127 -8.65 7.91 -9.46
N TYR A 128 -9.85 7.67 -8.96
CA TYR A 128 -11.09 8.02 -9.62
C TYR A 128 -11.26 9.54 -9.57
N VAL A 129 -11.39 10.14 -10.74
CA VAL A 129 -11.55 11.58 -10.92
C VAL A 129 -12.85 11.83 -11.67
N ASP A 130 -13.68 12.70 -11.11
CA ASP A 130 -14.95 13.10 -11.71
C ASP A 130 -15.01 14.62 -11.88
N ALA A 131 -16.13 15.07 -12.43
CA ALA A 131 -16.44 16.48 -12.65
C ALA A 131 -16.27 17.34 -11.39
N PHE A 132 -16.49 16.80 -10.19
CA PHE A 132 -16.42 17.56 -8.94
C PHE A 132 -14.98 17.92 -8.56
N GLY A 133 -14.01 17.06 -8.87
CA GLY A 133 -12.59 17.35 -8.63
C GLY A 133 -11.95 18.30 -9.66
N VAL A 134 -12.55 18.41 -10.86
CA VAL A 134 -11.89 18.98 -12.05
C VAL A 134 -12.51 20.28 -12.57
N TYR A 135 -13.80 20.52 -12.33
CA TYR A 135 -14.43 21.74 -12.79
C TYR A 135 -14.56 22.76 -11.68
N ARG A 136 -14.08 23.98 -11.95
CA ARG A 136 -14.42 25.15 -11.17
C ARG A 136 -15.87 25.53 -11.47
N ASP A 137 -16.78 25.16 -10.58
CA ASP A 137 -18.15 25.68 -10.55
C ASP A 137 -18.99 25.34 -11.80
N GLY A 138 -18.73 24.18 -12.41
CA GLY A 138 -19.56 23.60 -13.46
C GLY A 138 -19.46 24.25 -14.84
N LYS A 139 -18.50 25.17 -15.06
CA LYS A 139 -18.29 25.81 -16.37
C LYS A 139 -17.17 25.12 -17.16
N ILE A 140 -17.57 24.37 -18.20
CA ILE A 140 -16.66 23.95 -19.27
C ILE A 140 -16.44 25.17 -20.20
N PRO A 141 -15.20 25.57 -20.58
CA PRO A 141 -13.92 24.90 -20.40
C PRO A 141 -12.99 25.57 -19.37
N GLU A 142 -13.51 26.24 -18.34
CA GLU A 142 -12.69 26.75 -17.22
C GLU A 142 -12.21 25.58 -16.33
N ALA A 143 -11.46 24.66 -16.96
CA ALA A 143 -10.87 23.51 -16.32
C ALA A 143 -9.87 23.98 -15.26
N GLY A 144 -9.93 23.36 -14.09
CA GLY A 144 -9.06 23.70 -12.97
C GLY A 144 -9.37 22.81 -11.78
N LEU A 145 -8.31 22.26 -11.18
CA LEU A 145 -8.45 21.40 -10.01
C LEU A 145 -9.01 22.21 -8.84
N LYS A 146 -9.98 21.63 -8.12
CA LYS A 146 -10.49 22.24 -6.89
C LYS A 146 -9.39 22.24 -5.82
N ALA A 147 -9.42 23.26 -4.94
CA ALA A 147 -8.41 23.45 -3.90
C ALA A 147 -8.21 22.20 -3.01
N TRP A 148 -9.31 21.56 -2.60
CA TRP A 148 -9.24 20.33 -1.81
C TRP A 148 -8.50 19.21 -2.56
N PHE A 149 -8.71 19.08 -3.88
CA PHE A 149 -8.06 18.04 -4.66
C PHE A 149 -6.57 18.34 -4.90
N ILE A 150 -6.20 19.62 -4.97
CA ILE A 150 -4.80 20.05 -5.02
C ILE A 150 -4.08 19.66 -3.72
N GLU A 151 -4.72 19.89 -2.56
CA GLU A 151 -4.19 19.52 -1.24
C GLU A 151 -3.98 18.01 -1.13
N GLU A 152 -4.98 17.21 -1.49
CA GLU A 152 -4.91 15.75 -1.51
C GLU A 152 -3.77 15.23 -2.43
N LEU A 153 -3.63 15.79 -3.63
CA LEU A 153 -2.52 15.45 -4.52
C LEU A 153 -1.15 15.84 -3.93
N GLY A 154 -1.09 16.94 -3.18
CA GLY A 154 0.09 17.34 -2.42
C GLY A 154 0.42 16.33 -1.31
N ASP A 155 -0.58 15.83 -0.60
CA ASP A 155 -0.42 14.81 0.43
C ASP A 155 0.08 13.47 -0.12
N LEU A 156 -0.36 13.12 -1.33
CA LEU A 156 0.14 11.94 -2.03
C LEU A 156 1.66 11.99 -2.29
N CYS A 157 2.26 13.19 -2.39
CA CYS A 157 3.71 13.36 -2.55
C CYS A 157 4.52 12.89 -1.34
N GLN A 158 3.89 12.69 -0.17
CA GLN A 158 4.53 12.15 1.04
C GLN A 158 4.96 10.68 0.85
N LEU A 159 4.40 9.96 -0.13
CA LEU A 159 4.79 8.59 -0.46
C LEU A 159 6.10 8.56 -1.25
N VAL A 160 7.21 8.34 -0.55
CA VAL A 160 8.58 8.47 -1.09
C VAL A 160 8.83 7.62 -2.35
N SER A 161 8.28 6.41 -2.43
CA SER A 161 8.50 5.49 -3.56
C SER A 161 7.39 5.53 -4.62
N LEU A 162 6.39 6.39 -4.45
CA LEU A 162 5.35 6.58 -5.44
C LEU A 162 5.98 7.00 -6.75
N SER A 163 5.72 6.28 -7.84
CA SER A 163 6.32 6.58 -9.15
C SER A 163 5.30 6.62 -10.27
N ASN A 164 4.11 6.06 -10.09
CA ASN A 164 3.05 6.08 -11.06
C ASN A 164 1.72 6.46 -10.41
N VAL A 165 1.11 7.54 -10.91
CA VAL A 165 -0.25 7.96 -10.56
C VAL A 165 -1.09 7.91 -11.84
N THR A 166 -2.18 7.15 -11.82
CA THR A 166 -3.16 7.16 -12.91
C THR A 166 -4.45 7.83 -12.48
N LEU A 167 -4.90 8.82 -13.21
CA LEU A 167 -6.21 9.44 -13.03
C LEU A 167 -7.20 8.75 -13.96
N ILE A 168 -8.24 8.14 -13.39
CA ILE A 168 -9.30 7.46 -14.12
C ILE A 168 -10.50 8.42 -14.17
N TRP A 169 -10.73 8.99 -15.35
CA TRP A 169 -11.78 9.96 -15.62
C TRP A 169 -13.11 9.28 -15.99
N PHE A 170 -14.19 9.67 -15.30
CA PHE A 170 -15.55 9.15 -15.54
C PHE A 170 -16.47 10.12 -16.30
N GLY A 171 -15.98 11.31 -16.67
CA GLY A 171 -16.79 12.28 -17.43
C GLY A 171 -16.77 12.01 -18.94
N SER A 172 -17.55 12.80 -19.68
CA SER A 172 -17.54 12.79 -21.15
C SER A 172 -16.12 12.97 -21.70
N ASP A 173 -15.74 12.15 -22.69
CA ASP A 173 -14.42 12.22 -23.31
C ASP A 173 -14.25 13.54 -24.07
N ILE A 174 -13.41 14.41 -23.54
CA ILE A 174 -12.96 15.62 -24.21
C ILE A 174 -11.44 15.59 -24.09
N GLU A 175 -10.74 15.45 -25.21
CA GLU A 175 -9.28 15.37 -25.29
C GLU A 175 -8.60 16.55 -24.56
N VAL A 176 -9.20 17.74 -24.64
CA VAL A 176 -8.77 18.96 -23.94
C VAL A 176 -8.67 18.76 -22.42
N ILE A 177 -9.58 17.97 -21.82
CA ILE A 177 -9.57 17.68 -20.38
C ILE A 177 -8.38 16.78 -20.03
N ARG A 178 -8.01 15.83 -20.91
CA ARG A 178 -6.87 14.93 -20.71
C ARG A 178 -5.57 15.70 -20.52
N GLU A 179 -5.28 16.57 -21.48
CA GLU A 179 -4.05 17.34 -21.51
C GLU A 179 -4.01 18.34 -20.36
N HIS A 180 -5.13 19.03 -20.12
CA HIS A 180 -5.22 20.00 -19.03
C HIS A 180 -5.03 19.34 -17.66
N LEU A 181 -5.67 18.19 -17.41
CA LEU A 181 -5.49 17.44 -16.16
C LEU A 181 -4.06 16.96 -15.98
N ASN A 182 -3.46 16.41 -17.04
CA ASN A 182 -2.09 15.92 -16.98
C ASN A 182 -1.13 17.07 -16.61
N LEU A 183 -1.23 18.21 -17.29
CA LEU A 183 -0.41 19.38 -17.03
C LEU A 183 -0.62 19.96 -15.62
N ALA A 184 -1.88 20.07 -15.16
CA ALA A 184 -2.21 20.60 -13.85
C ALA A 184 -1.62 19.73 -12.71
N VAL A 185 -1.75 18.40 -12.83
CA VAL A 185 -1.25 17.47 -11.80
C VAL A 185 0.28 17.40 -11.83
N LEU A 186 0.89 17.43 -13.02
CA LEU A 186 2.34 17.53 -13.16
C LEU A 186 2.89 18.80 -12.51
N ALA A 187 2.19 19.93 -12.64
CA ALA A 187 2.60 21.18 -12.00
C ALA A 187 2.61 21.03 -10.47
N ILE A 188 1.55 20.45 -9.88
CA ILE A 188 1.46 20.21 -8.43
C ILE A 188 2.63 19.34 -7.95
N PHE A 189 2.87 18.20 -8.61
CA PHE A 189 3.96 17.31 -8.19
C PHE A 189 5.33 17.97 -8.34
N ARG A 190 5.55 18.79 -9.38
CA ARG A 190 6.79 19.57 -9.53
C ARG A 190 6.96 20.60 -8.42
N GLU A 191 5.90 21.32 -8.06
CA GLU A 191 5.90 22.28 -6.96
C GLU A 191 6.17 21.60 -5.61
N SER A 192 5.71 20.36 -5.43
CA SER A 192 6.03 19.50 -4.28
C SER A 192 7.42 18.83 -4.36
N GLY A 193 8.23 19.10 -5.38
CA GLY A 193 9.56 18.52 -5.57
C GLY A 193 9.58 17.06 -6.06
N ARG A 194 8.44 16.53 -6.52
CA ARG A 194 8.23 15.15 -6.98
C ARG A 194 8.06 15.05 -8.50
N ALA A 195 9.00 15.63 -9.26
CA ALA A 195 9.01 15.56 -10.72
C ALA A 195 9.29 14.15 -11.29
N ASP A 196 9.65 13.20 -10.42
CA ASP A 196 9.89 11.80 -10.73
C ASP A 196 8.60 10.98 -10.94
N ILE A 197 7.46 11.46 -10.45
CA ILE A 197 6.18 10.77 -10.55
C ILE A 197 5.63 10.86 -11.97
N LYS A 198 5.39 9.70 -12.58
CA LYS A 198 4.73 9.57 -13.89
C LYS A 198 3.22 9.67 -13.72
N ILE A 199 2.59 10.48 -14.56
CA ILE A 199 1.13 10.65 -14.58
C ILE A 199 0.55 10.11 -15.88
N ALA A 200 -0.50 9.32 -15.76
CA ALA A 200 -1.35 8.90 -16.86
C ALA A 200 -2.81 9.31 -16.59
N VAL A 201 -3.52 9.75 -17.62
CA VAL A 201 -4.96 10.00 -17.57
C VAL A 201 -5.65 8.97 -18.45
N GLN A 202 -6.49 8.13 -17.85
CA GLN A 202 -7.25 7.06 -18.51
C GLN A 202 -8.74 7.39 -18.44
N TYR A 203 -9.49 6.95 -19.44
CA TYR A 203 -10.94 7.08 -19.48
C TYR A 203 -11.55 5.76 -19.02
N PHE A 204 -12.66 5.86 -18.31
CA PHE A 204 -13.46 4.69 -18.01
C PHE A 204 -14.21 4.28 -19.28
N ASP A 205 -13.89 3.09 -19.81
CA ASP A 205 -14.62 2.46 -20.92
C ASP A 205 -16.05 2.05 -20.52
#